data_AF-A0A3A2ZXZ2-F1
#
_entry.id   AF-A0A3A2ZXZ2-F1
#
_cell.length_a   1.000
_cell.length_b   1.000
_cell.length_c   1.000
_cell.angle_alpha   90.00
_cell.angle_beta   90.00
_cell.angle_gamma   90.00
#
_symmetry.space_group_name_H-M   'P 1'
#
loop_
_entity.id
_entity.type
_entity.pdbx_description
1 polymer ?
#
loop_
_entity_poly.entity_id
_entity_poly.type
_entity_poly.pdbx_seq_one_letter_code
_entity_poly.pdbx_strand_id
1 'polypeptide(L)'
;MQRFVPSSAAKCTMRYEVYRNKESSDEDFELINSTFKRIMSEDKYLCANAQKNLNAGVFENGELHPEMEKGPLYFQAMVRDLVLEHHKREEAAQREIWPARQTLPSNAATSIEDIEFCSKLKGKNKGDGCCSGMACGTAGLV
;
A
#
# COMPACT_ATOMS: atom_id res chain seq x y z
N MET A 1 3.86 -14.82 -9.40
CA MET A 1 2.92 -13.93 -8.70
C MET A 1 3.62 -12.61 -8.40
N GLN A 2 2.93 -11.48 -8.61
CA GLN A 2 3.38 -10.16 -8.17
C GLN A 2 2.46 -9.65 -7.06
N ARG A 3 3.05 -9.20 -5.95
CA ARG A 3 2.31 -8.70 -4.77
C ARG A 3 2.71 -7.26 -4.47
N PHE A 4 1.70 -6.41 -4.30
CA PHE A 4 1.84 -5.00 -3.92
C PHE A 4 1.63 -4.81 -2.42
N VAL A 5 2.67 -4.34 -1.72
CA VAL A 5 2.65 -4.13 -0.27
C VAL A 5 2.90 -2.64 0.03
N PRO A 6 1.84 -1.82 0.10
CA PRO A 6 1.98 -0.41 0.43
C PRO A 6 2.46 -0.26 1.89
N SER A 7 3.35 0.72 2.11
CA SER A 7 3.87 1.06 3.44
C SER A 7 3.58 2.50 3.83
N SER A 8 3.37 3.38 2.85
CA SER A 8 2.86 4.74 3.02
C SER A 8 2.21 5.22 1.72
N ALA A 9 1.65 6.42 1.72
CA ALA A 9 1.02 7.02 0.54
C ALA A 9 1.91 7.07 -0.71
N ALA A 10 3.23 7.19 -0.54
CA ALA A 10 4.20 7.31 -1.65
C ALA A 10 5.22 6.16 -1.70
N LYS A 11 5.03 5.09 -0.91
CA LYS A 11 5.99 3.98 -0.82
C LYS A 11 5.30 2.63 -0.81
N CYS A 12 5.66 1.80 -1.79
CA CYS A 12 5.18 0.43 -1.93
C CYS A 12 6.36 -0.52 -2.19
N THR A 13 6.35 -1.68 -1.53
CA THR A 13 7.31 -2.76 -1.78
C THR A 13 6.66 -3.78 -2.71
N MET A 14 7.34 -4.05 -3.83
CA MET A 14 6.93 -5.08 -4.79
C MET A 14 7.62 -6.39 -4.45
N ARG A 15 6.83 -7.46 -4.28
CA ARG A 15 7.36 -8.81 -4.10
C ARG A 15 7.02 -9.63 -5.33
N TYR A 16 8.04 -10.32 -5.85
CA TYR A 16 7.94 -11.14 -7.05
C TYR A 16 8.29 -12.57 -6.70
N GLU A 17 7.37 -13.47 -7.01
CA GLU A 17 7.55 -14.92 -6.88
C GLU A 17 7.48 -15.48 -8.30
N VAL A 18 8.61 -15.92 -8.85
CA VAL A 18 8.70 -16.49 -10.21
C VAL A 18 8.70 -18.00 -10.08
N TYR A 19 7.78 -18.65 -10.79
CA TYR A 19 7.60 -20.10 -10.77
C TYR A 19 7.92 -20.68 -12.13
N ARG A 20 8.51 -21.87 -12.16
CA ARG A 20 8.73 -22.66 -13.38
C ARG A 20 8.16 -24.05 -13.22
N ASN A 21 7.91 -24.69 -14.35
CA ASN A 21 7.63 -26.12 -14.36
C ASN A 21 8.89 -26.88 -13.88
N LYS A 22 8.71 -28.00 -13.18
CA LYS A 22 9.81 -28.82 -12.65
C LYS A 22 10.72 -29.39 -13.75
N GLU A 23 10.19 -29.54 -14.96
CA GLU A 23 10.88 -30.10 -16.12
C GLU A 23 11.50 -29.00 -17.01
N SER A 24 11.31 -27.72 -16.69
CA SER A 24 11.95 -26.62 -17.42
C SER A 24 13.44 -26.54 -17.13
N SER A 25 14.23 -26.26 -18.17
CA SER A 25 15.67 -26.05 -18.07
C SER A 25 16.01 -24.81 -17.21
N ASP A 26 17.25 -24.76 -16.71
CA ASP A 26 17.75 -23.59 -16.00
C ASP A 26 17.94 -22.41 -16.96
N GLU A 27 18.36 -22.69 -18.19
CA GLU A 27 18.60 -21.70 -19.23
C GLU A 27 17.32 -20.97 -19.64
N ASP A 28 16.24 -21.70 -19.93
CA ASP A 28 14.96 -21.09 -20.31
C ASP A 28 14.36 -20.29 -19.16
N PHE A 29 14.50 -20.80 -17.93
CA PHE A 29 14.05 -20.09 -16.75
C PHE A 29 14.80 -18.78 -16.56
N GLU A 30 16.13 -18.80 -16.66
CA GLU A 30 16.93 -17.60 -16.42
C GLU A 30 16.75 -16.55 -17.52
N LEU A 31 16.50 -16.97 -18.77
CA LEU A 31 16.13 -16.07 -19.85
C LEU A 31 14.86 -15.28 -19.52
N ILE A 32 13.80 -15.97 -19.06
CA ILE A 32 12.54 -15.33 -18.71
C ILE A 32 12.70 -14.50 -17.43
N ASN A 33 13.38 -15.03 -16.41
CA ASN A 33 13.61 -14.39 -15.12
C ASN A 33 14.38 -13.08 -15.26
N SER A 34 15.49 -13.08 -16.01
CA SER A 34 16.32 -11.89 -16.25
C SER A 34 15.55 -10.83 -17.05
N THR A 35 14.79 -11.26 -18.08
CA THR A 35 13.94 -10.36 -18.87
C THR A 35 12.87 -9.70 -17.99
N PHE A 36 12.18 -10.49 -17.16
CA PHE A 36 11.17 -9.99 -16.26
C PHE A 36 11.74 -9.01 -15.23
N LYS A 37 12.90 -9.33 -14.63
CA LYS A 37 13.60 -8.43 -13.70
C LYS A 37 13.94 -7.09 -14.35
N ARG A 38 14.41 -7.10 -15.60
CA ARG A 38 14.72 -5.88 -16.34
C ARG A 38 13.47 -5.02 -16.53
N ILE A 39 12.37 -5.59 -17.04
CA ILE A 39 11.09 -4.88 -17.24
C ILE A 39 10.60 -4.26 -15.93
N MET A 40 10.59 -5.04 -14.84
CA MET A 40 10.14 -4.52 -13.54
C MET A 40 11.05 -3.42 -12.97
N SER A 41 12.35 -3.45 -13.32
CA SER A 41 13.28 -2.38 -12.93
C SER A 41 13.02 -1.09 -13.70
N GLU A 42 12.64 -1.17 -14.98
CA GLU A 42 12.26 -0.03 -15.81
C GLU A 42 10.97 0.60 -15.29
N ASP A 43 9.94 -0.21 -15.02
CA ASP A 43 8.67 0.24 -14.45
C ASP A 43 8.83 0.96 -13.11
N LYS A 44 9.75 0.48 -12.26
CA LYS A 44 10.05 1.13 -10.97
C LYS A 44 10.47 2.59 -11.18
N TYR A 45 11.32 2.87 -12.18
CA TYR A 45 11.77 4.23 -12.46
C TYR A 45 10.65 5.10 -13.03
N LEU A 46 9.81 4.54 -13.90
CA LEU A 46 8.63 5.24 -14.44
C LEU A 46 7.70 5.69 -13.32
N CYS A 47 7.31 4.77 -12.42
CA CYS A 47 6.46 5.08 -11.28
C CYS A 47 7.09 6.09 -10.31
N ALA A 48 8.38 5.95 -10.01
CA ALA A 48 9.07 6.86 -9.10
C ALA A 48 9.15 8.29 -9.67
N ASN A 49 9.38 8.44 -10.97
CA ASN A 49 9.42 9.75 -11.61
C ASN A 49 8.02 10.34 -11.79
N ALA A 50 7.00 9.53 -12.08
CA ALA A 50 5.61 9.97 -12.05
C ALA A 50 5.22 10.54 -10.67
N GLN A 51 5.59 9.85 -9.58
CA GLN A 51 5.37 10.36 -8.23
C GLN A 51 6.10 11.68 -7.96
N LYS A 52 7.33 11.86 -8.47
CA LYS A 52 8.03 13.15 -8.36
C LYS A 52 7.29 14.27 -9.08
N ASN A 53 6.74 14.00 -10.26
CA ASN A 53 5.98 14.97 -11.03
C ASN A 53 4.67 15.35 -10.33
N LEU A 54 3.97 14.37 -9.73
CA LEU A 54 2.80 14.63 -8.89
C LEU A 54 3.16 15.52 -7.68
N ASN A 55 4.27 15.23 -7.02
CA ASN A 55 4.74 16.04 -5.87
C ASN A 55 5.12 17.48 -6.26
N ALA A 56 5.50 17.72 -7.52
CA ALA A 56 5.80 19.06 -8.02
C ALA A 56 4.53 19.91 -8.23
N GLY A 57 3.34 19.31 -8.18
CA GLY A 57 2.05 20.03 -8.27
C GLY A 57 1.71 20.59 -9.65
N VAL A 58 2.53 20.33 -10.67
CA VAL A 58 2.27 20.77 -12.05
C VAL A 58 1.21 19.89 -12.73
N PHE A 59 0.96 18.70 -12.19
CA PHE A 59 -0.05 17.76 -12.67
C PHE A 59 -1.03 17.44 -11.53
N GLU A 60 -2.27 17.92 -11.66
CA GLU A 60 -3.34 17.63 -10.70
C GLU A 60 -4.25 16.50 -11.19
N ASN A 61 -4.73 16.59 -12.44
CA ASN A 61 -5.52 15.56 -13.12
C ASN A 61 -5.16 15.56 -14.61
N GLY A 62 -5.14 14.38 -15.23
CA GLY A 62 -4.97 14.25 -16.68
C GLY A 62 -5.96 13.26 -17.25
N GLU A 63 -6.40 13.51 -18.48
CA GLU A 63 -7.25 12.57 -19.20
C GLU A 63 -6.41 11.36 -19.64
N LEU A 64 -6.85 10.17 -19.24
CA LEU A 64 -6.27 8.92 -19.72
C LEU A 64 -6.82 8.61 -21.12
N HIS A 65 -5.99 7.97 -21.94
CA HIS A 65 -6.38 7.62 -23.29
C HIS A 65 -7.57 6.64 -23.28
N PRO A 66 -8.70 6.98 -23.91
CA PRO A 66 -9.97 6.24 -23.75
C PRO A 66 -9.90 4.80 -24.27
N GLU A 67 -9.00 4.51 -25.22
CA GLU A 67 -8.82 3.16 -25.77
C GLU A 67 -7.68 2.35 -25.14
N MET A 68 -6.51 2.97 -24.94
CA MET A 68 -5.29 2.30 -24.52
C MET A 68 -5.18 2.15 -23.00
N GLU A 69 -5.92 2.96 -22.22
CA GLU A 69 -5.82 3.02 -20.76
C GLU A 69 -7.15 2.66 -20.06
N LYS A 70 -7.98 1.83 -20.70
CA LYS A 70 -9.23 1.33 -20.11
C LYS A 70 -9.02 0.59 -18.79
N GLY A 71 -7.92 -0.16 -18.67
CA GLY A 71 -7.54 -0.88 -17.44
C GLY A 71 -7.31 0.07 -16.26
N PRO A 72 -6.37 1.04 -16.39
CA PRO A 72 -6.18 2.09 -15.40
C PRO A 72 -7.45 2.86 -15.04
N LEU A 73 -8.25 3.27 -16.04
CA LEU A 73 -9.53 3.96 -15.82
C LEU A 73 -10.49 3.13 -14.95
N TYR A 74 -10.67 1.86 -15.30
CA TYR A 74 -11.51 0.94 -14.54
C TYR A 74 -11.00 0.75 -13.10
N PHE A 75 -9.68 0.56 -12.94
CA PHE A 75 -9.07 0.40 -11.62
C PHE A 75 -9.25 1.65 -10.74
N GLN A 76 -9.02 2.84 -11.30
CA GLN A 76 -9.22 4.10 -10.58
C GLN A 76 -10.68 4.29 -10.15
N ALA A 77 -11.64 3.99 -11.04
CA ALA A 77 -13.06 4.05 -10.71
C ALA A 77 -13.43 3.09 -9.56
N MET A 78 -12.98 1.83 -9.62
CA MET A 78 -13.21 0.88 -8.54
C MET A 78 -12.62 1.32 -7.20
N VAL A 79 -11.38 1.83 -7.19
CA VAL A 79 -10.75 2.32 -5.95
C VAL A 79 -11.56 3.47 -5.36
N ARG A 80 -12.01 4.42 -6.19
CA ARG A 80 -12.85 5.53 -5.75
C ARG A 80 -14.14 5.03 -5.09
N ASP A 81 -14.82 4.09 -5.74
CA ASP A 81 -16.09 3.56 -5.23
C ASP A 81 -15.91 2.82 -3.90
N LEU A 82 -14.86 2.00 -3.78
CA LEU A 82 -14.53 1.29 -2.54
C LEU A 82 -14.21 2.23 -1.38
N VAL A 83 -13.45 3.31 -1.63
CA VAL A 83 -13.12 4.31 -0.61
C VAL A 83 -14.37 5.05 -0.17
N LEU A 84 -15.24 5.46 -1.10
CA LEU A 84 -16.50 6.14 -0.77
C LEU A 84 -17.47 5.23 -0.01
N GLU A 85 -17.56 3.96 -0.39
CA GLU A 85 -18.39 2.98 0.33
C GLU A 85 -17.85 2.72 1.75
N HIS A 86 -16.52 2.63 1.91
CA HIS A 86 -15.91 2.54 3.23
C HIS A 86 -16.25 3.76 4.08
N HIS A 87 -16.08 4.96 3.53
CA HIS A 87 -16.39 6.20 4.25
C HIS A 87 -17.85 6.28 4.70
N LYS A 88 -18.81 5.90 3.85
CA LYS A 88 -20.23 5.82 4.21
C LYS A 88 -20.49 4.87 5.39
N ARG A 89 -19.75 3.75 5.47
CA ARG A 89 -19.84 2.82 6.60
C ARG A 89 -19.31 3.43 7.89
N GLU A 90 -18.23 4.21 7.82
CA GLU A 90 -17.69 4.94 8.98
C GLU A 90 -18.66 6.03 9.46
N GLU A 91 -19.27 6.80 8.55
CA GLU A 91 -20.29 7.80 8.88
C GLU A 91 -21.51 7.18 9.57
N ALA A 92 -22.03 6.07 9.03
CA ALA A 92 -23.14 5.34 9.61
C ALA A 92 -22.80 4.75 10.99
N ALA A 93 -21.54 4.34 11.20
CA ALA A 93 -21.05 3.84 12.47
C ALA A 93 -20.63 4.96 13.46
N GLN A 94 -20.60 6.22 13.01
CA GLN A 94 -20.11 7.39 13.76
C GLN A 94 -18.69 7.19 14.31
N ARG A 95 -17.86 6.39 13.63
CA ARG A 95 -16.48 6.11 14.02
C ARG A 95 -15.67 5.59 12.84
N GLU A 96 -14.36 5.77 12.92
CA GLU A 96 -13.43 5.14 11.98
C GLU A 96 -13.47 3.61 12.11
N ILE A 97 -13.31 2.92 10.98
CA ILE A 97 -13.26 1.47 10.88
C ILE A 97 -11.85 1.07 10.50
N TRP A 98 -11.11 0.48 11.44
CA TRP A 98 -9.74 0.01 11.25
C TRP A 98 -9.70 -1.52 11.22
N PRO A 99 -9.68 -2.18 10.05
CA PRO A 99 -9.75 -3.64 9.98
C PRO A 99 -8.59 -4.34 10.69
N ALA A 100 -7.41 -3.71 10.70
CA ALA A 100 -6.21 -4.25 11.36
C ALA A 100 -6.16 -3.96 12.88
N ARG A 101 -7.09 -3.16 13.41
CA ARG A 101 -7.10 -2.81 14.83
C ARG A 101 -7.77 -3.93 15.63
N GLN A 102 -7.10 -4.36 16.70
CA GLN A 102 -7.67 -5.33 17.62
C GLN A 102 -8.99 -4.83 18.19
N THR A 103 -10.03 -5.65 18.10
CA THR A 103 -11.30 -5.41 18.78
C THR A 103 -11.12 -5.82 20.24
N LEU A 104 -11.20 -4.86 21.16
CA LEU A 104 -11.07 -5.13 22.59
C LEU A 104 -12.43 -5.48 23.18
N PRO A 105 -12.50 -6.42 24.13
CA PRO A 105 -13.71 -6.66 24.91
C PRO A 105 -14.00 -5.43 25.80
N SER A 106 -15.29 -5.21 26.10
CA SER A 106 -15.76 -4.02 26.83
C SER A 106 -15.21 -3.88 28.26
N ASN A 107 -14.63 -4.93 28.83
CA ASN A 107 -14.03 -4.95 30.16
C ASN A 107 -12.51 -4.65 30.16
N ALA A 108 -11.89 -4.40 29.02
CA ALA A 108 -10.45 -4.11 28.91
C ALA A 108 -10.14 -2.61 29.19
N ALA A 109 -10.48 -2.14 30.39
CA ALA A 109 -10.37 -0.72 30.78
C ALA A 109 -8.96 -0.13 30.54
N THR A 110 -7.91 -0.82 30.97
CA THR A 110 -6.52 -0.36 30.80
C THR A 110 -6.13 -0.20 29.33
N SER A 111 -6.53 -1.14 28.46
CA SER A 111 -6.23 -1.05 27.02
C SER A 111 -6.99 0.09 26.33
N ILE A 112 -8.18 0.43 26.80
CA ILE A 112 -8.94 1.59 26.33
C ILE A 112 -8.24 2.88 26.73
N GLU A 113 -7.79 2.99 27.99
CA GLU A 113 -7.02 4.15 28.48
C GLU A 113 -5.73 4.37 27.68
N ASP A 114 -4.96 3.31 27.42
CA ASP A 114 -3.72 3.37 26.64
C ASP A 114 -3.97 3.85 25.20
N ILE A 115 -5.05 3.36 24.57
CA ILE A 115 -5.48 3.78 23.24
C ILE A 115 -5.84 5.27 23.23
N GLU A 116 -6.62 5.74 24.21
CA GLU A 116 -7.01 7.13 24.30
C GLU A 116 -5.79 8.03 24.50
N PHE A 117 -4.88 7.63 25.38
CA PHE A 117 -3.62 8.31 25.60
C PHE A 117 -2.80 8.43 24.30
N CYS A 118 -2.63 7.32 23.57
CA CYS A 118 -1.90 7.31 22.29
C CYS A 118 -2.57 8.20 21.23
N SER A 119 -3.91 8.22 21.17
CA SER A 119 -4.65 9.06 20.23
C SER A 119 -4.41 10.55 20.48
N LYS A 120 -4.33 10.97 21.75
CA LYS A 120 -4.06 12.36 22.16
C LYS A 120 -2.63 12.81 21.82
N LEU A 121 -1.67 11.89 21.76
CA LEU A 121 -0.27 12.20 21.40
C LEU A 121 -0.07 12.48 19.91
N LYS A 122 -0.85 11.84 19.03
CA LYS A 122 -0.71 11.99 17.57
C LYS A 122 -1.00 13.42 17.07
N GLY A 123 -1.76 14.22 17.82
CA GLY A 123 -2.08 15.61 17.46
C GLY A 123 -0.93 16.61 17.57
N LYS A 124 0.22 16.25 18.14
CA LYS A 124 1.33 17.19 18.40
C LYS A 124 2.57 17.02 17.52
N ASN A 125 2.70 15.91 16.79
CA ASN A 125 3.85 15.66 15.92
C ASN A 125 3.38 15.52 14.46
N LYS A 126 3.73 16.50 13.61
CA LYS A 126 3.79 16.32 12.16
C LYS A 126 4.96 15.37 11.86
N GLY A 127 4.74 14.08 12.10
CA GLY A 127 5.76 13.05 11.94
C GLY A 127 5.10 11.69 12.12
N ASP A 128 4.94 11.01 10.99
CA ASP A 128 4.52 9.62 10.79
C ASP A 128 4.79 8.74 12.04
N GLY A 129 3.72 8.39 12.76
CA GLY A 129 3.81 7.81 14.10
C GLY A 129 2.79 6.71 14.30
N CYS A 130 3.14 5.51 13.82
CA CYS A 130 2.43 4.27 14.06
C CYS A 130 2.46 3.92 15.56
N CYS A 131 1.38 4.25 16.28
CA CYS A 131 1.08 3.65 17.58
C CYS A 131 -0.02 2.61 17.39
N SER A 132 0.38 1.42 16.97
CA SER A 132 -0.30 0.16 17.26
C SER A 132 0.78 -0.80 17.73
N GLY A 133 0.56 -1.40 18.90
CA GLY A 133 1.58 -2.12 19.67
C GLY A 133 2.47 -3.07 18.86
N MET A 134 3.77 -2.95 19.14
CA MET A 134 4.72 -4.06 19.18
C MET A 134 4.73 -5.03 17.99
N ALA A 135 5.26 -4.56 16.86
CA ALA A 135 5.99 -5.40 15.90
C ALA A 135 6.93 -4.56 15.02
N CYS A 136 7.77 -3.72 15.65
CA CYS A 136 8.94 -3.17 14.95
C CYS A 136 10.05 -4.22 15.08
N GLY A 137 10.10 -5.15 14.14
CA GLY A 137 11.18 -6.12 14.04
C GLY A 137 12.51 -5.39 13.94
N THR A 138 13.41 -5.71 14.86
CA THR A 138 14.78 -5.23 14.91
C THR A 138 15.46 -5.42 13.55
N ALA A 139 15.98 -4.32 13.00
CA ALA A 139 17.07 -4.37 12.05
C ALA A 139 18.28 -5.00 12.77
N GLY A 140 18.51 -6.29 12.52
CA GLY A 140 19.78 -6.93 12.81
C GLY A 140 20.60 -6.93 11.52
N LEU A 141 21.70 -6.18 11.51
CA LEU A 141 22.85 -6.50 10.67
C LEU A 141 23.30 -7.94 11.00
N VAL A 142 23.31 -8.83 10.00
CA VAL A 142 24.48 -9.52 9.42
C VAL A 142 24.07 -10.04 8.04
#